data_AF-A0A4T0WZK7-F1
#
_entry.id   AF-A0A4T0WZK7-F1
#
_cell.length_a   1.000
_cell.length_b   1.000
_cell.length_c   1.000
_cell.angle_alpha   90.00
_cell.angle_beta   90.00
_cell.angle_gamma   90.00
#
_symmetry.space_group_name_H-M   'P 1'
#
loop_
_entity.id
_entity.type
_entity.pdbx_description
1 polymer ?
#
loop_
_entity_poly.entity_id
_entity_poly.type
_entity_poly.pdbx_seq_one_letter_code
_entity_poly.pdbx_strand_id
1 'polypeptide(L)'
;MQVQLPDWVLSLAKTPNSILAATSKGTIHLLPFDSTKWPSNTENFTPQHKSTIHKILTTQNDPYTAYTASEDSTVKIWDLRQPLTSPTANLTNSRNLPFFSIDVNHNKLAAGSQLKGVDSELVIFDIRKTDHSLRSFIDSHNDDITVTKFHPTQSNLLLSGATDGYVNIYDLNISNEDDAMLQCITFDSVHSANWLSSNRITVLSHIETFGIFTLASEQEINGESATDTSTDNIFGDIRDKWNCEYVVDIFPPGYIVTGKNSTGELNVRSLDPITETIGDILWTAPPDWHNNEVVRDWICAEGVAYSAGEDCKIWATQCPLEDTTNSFFQSYSTSQDLEPDQT
;
A
#
# COMPACT_ATOMS: atom_id res chain seq x y z
N MET A 1 -2.37 2.29 -24.65
CA MET A 1 -1.77 0.97 -24.95
C MET A 1 -2.21 -0.02 -23.88
N GLN A 2 -2.21 -1.31 -24.20
CA GLN A 2 -2.53 -2.35 -23.23
C GLN A 2 -1.69 -3.60 -23.53
N VAL A 3 -1.46 -4.43 -22.53
CA VAL A 3 -0.91 -5.78 -22.67
C VAL A 3 -1.80 -6.76 -21.91
N GLN A 4 -2.11 -7.89 -22.54
CA GLN A 4 -2.82 -8.99 -21.92
C GLN A 4 -1.85 -9.77 -21.04
N LEU A 5 -2.23 -10.06 -19.81
CA LEU A 5 -1.55 -10.98 -18.90
C LEU A 5 -2.41 -12.25 -18.72
N PRO A 6 -1.82 -13.36 -18.21
CA PRO A 6 -2.53 -14.64 -18.13
C PRO A 6 -3.67 -14.64 -17.10
N ASP A 7 -3.64 -13.71 -16.14
CA ASP A 7 -4.46 -13.72 -14.94
C ASP A 7 -4.66 -12.30 -14.42
N TRP A 8 -5.57 -12.14 -13.44
CA TRP A 8 -5.83 -10.86 -12.78
C TRP A 8 -4.54 -10.26 -12.24
N VAL A 9 -4.41 -8.95 -12.42
CA VAL A 9 -3.25 -8.20 -11.95
C VAL A 9 -3.69 -7.45 -10.71
N LEU A 10 -3.09 -7.79 -9.57
CA LEU A 10 -3.55 -7.29 -8.26
C LEU A 10 -2.71 -6.14 -7.74
N SER A 11 -1.45 -6.05 -8.15
CA SER A 11 -0.56 -5.00 -7.67
C SER A 11 0.51 -4.63 -8.71
N LEU A 12 0.80 -3.35 -8.78
CA LEU A 12 1.82 -2.72 -9.60
C LEU A 12 2.89 -2.08 -8.72
N ALA A 13 4.14 -2.05 -9.21
CA ALA A 13 5.21 -1.29 -8.58
C ALA A 13 6.11 -0.63 -9.62
N LYS A 14 6.67 0.54 -9.30
CA LYS A 14 7.61 1.24 -10.17
C LYS A 14 9.04 0.72 -9.95
N THR A 15 9.83 0.62 -11.00
CA THR A 15 11.29 0.47 -10.93
C THR A 15 11.93 1.66 -11.65
N PRO A 16 13.27 1.80 -11.65
CA PRO A 16 13.94 2.88 -12.36
C PRO A 16 13.67 2.91 -13.88
N ASN A 17 13.36 1.77 -14.51
CA ASN A 17 13.26 1.66 -15.97
C ASN A 17 11.99 0.93 -16.47
N SER A 18 11.14 0.47 -15.55
CA SER A 18 10.00 -0.39 -15.86
C SER A 18 8.94 -0.31 -14.78
N ILE A 19 7.80 -0.94 -15.05
CA ILE A 19 6.82 -1.32 -14.05
C ILE A 19 6.95 -2.83 -13.76
N LEU A 20 6.61 -3.21 -12.54
CA LEU A 20 6.38 -4.57 -12.11
C LEU A 20 4.90 -4.81 -11.97
N ALA A 21 4.46 -6.02 -12.29
CA ALA A 21 3.08 -6.44 -12.09
C ALA A 21 3.02 -7.84 -11.45
N ALA A 22 2.20 -7.96 -10.43
CA ALA A 22 1.94 -9.18 -9.69
C ALA A 22 0.51 -9.69 -9.97
N THR A 23 0.37 -11.02 -10.08
CA THR A 23 -0.86 -11.65 -10.57
C THR A 23 -1.47 -12.65 -9.60
N SER A 24 -2.74 -12.98 -9.82
CA SER A 24 -3.48 -13.98 -9.04
C SER A 24 -3.00 -15.43 -9.21
N LYS A 25 -2.10 -15.72 -10.17
CA LYS A 25 -1.43 -17.03 -10.29
C LYS A 25 0.05 -17.01 -9.94
N GLY A 26 0.49 -16.00 -9.18
CA GLY A 26 1.84 -15.98 -8.65
C GLY A 26 2.93 -15.66 -9.68
N THR A 27 2.56 -15.04 -10.81
CA THR A 27 3.52 -14.57 -11.81
C THR A 27 3.87 -13.09 -11.59
N ILE A 28 5.15 -12.76 -11.80
CA ILE A 28 5.71 -11.40 -11.76
C ILE A 28 6.15 -11.02 -13.18
N HIS A 29 5.68 -9.86 -13.67
CA HIS A 29 6.02 -9.34 -14.99
C HIS A 29 6.79 -8.03 -14.88
N LEU A 30 7.88 -7.92 -15.61
CA LEU A 30 8.67 -6.69 -15.71
C LEU A 30 8.45 -6.07 -17.10
N LEU A 31 7.78 -4.91 -17.14
CA LEU A 31 7.40 -4.25 -18.38
C LEU A 31 8.10 -2.89 -18.51
N PRO A 32 8.94 -2.67 -19.53
CA PRO A 32 9.63 -1.39 -19.70
C PRO A 32 8.63 -0.25 -19.90
N PHE A 33 8.99 0.97 -19.49
CA PHE A 33 8.15 2.16 -19.73
C PHE A 33 7.88 2.41 -21.21
N ASP A 34 8.82 2.02 -22.07
CA ASP A 34 8.60 1.99 -23.51
C ASP A 34 7.62 0.86 -23.86
N SER A 35 6.34 1.21 -23.89
CA SER A 35 5.23 0.28 -24.11
C SER A 35 5.24 -0.35 -25.52
N THR A 36 6.06 0.14 -26.45
CA THR A 36 6.28 -0.53 -27.75
C THR A 36 7.06 -1.84 -27.62
N LYS A 37 7.77 -2.02 -26.50
CA LYS A 37 8.53 -3.23 -26.18
C LYS A 37 7.73 -4.24 -25.36
N TRP A 38 6.46 -3.98 -25.09
CA TRP A 38 5.61 -4.92 -24.37
C TRP A 38 5.40 -6.19 -25.22
N PRO A 39 5.37 -7.37 -24.58
CA PRO A 39 5.19 -8.63 -25.31
C PRO A 39 3.82 -8.64 -25.99
N SER A 40 3.79 -9.06 -27.25
CA SER A 40 2.54 -9.22 -28.02
C SER A 40 1.76 -10.48 -27.65
N ASN A 41 2.47 -11.52 -27.17
CA ASN A 41 1.91 -12.78 -26.70
C ASN A 41 2.48 -13.11 -25.32
N THR A 42 1.60 -13.53 -24.42
CA THR A 42 1.89 -13.81 -23.01
C THR A 42 1.62 -15.29 -22.72
N GLU A 43 2.14 -16.17 -23.55
CA GLU A 43 2.01 -17.62 -23.35
C GLU A 43 3.26 -18.18 -22.63
N ASN A 44 3.02 -19.07 -21.66
CA ASN A 44 4.01 -19.81 -20.88
C ASN A 44 4.88 -18.97 -19.92
N PHE A 45 4.28 -18.50 -18.82
CA PHE A 45 5.04 -17.99 -17.68
C PHE A 45 5.28 -19.09 -16.65
N THR A 46 6.48 -19.08 -16.07
CA THR A 46 6.77 -19.85 -14.86
C THR A 46 6.36 -19.03 -13.65
N PRO A 47 5.43 -19.50 -12.81
CA PRO A 47 5.07 -18.80 -11.57
C PRO A 47 6.27 -18.64 -10.63
N GLN A 48 6.45 -17.43 -10.11
CA GLN A 48 7.43 -17.10 -9.08
C GLN A 48 6.94 -17.49 -7.69
N HIS A 49 5.63 -17.49 -7.48
CA HIS A 49 4.93 -17.98 -6.29
C HIS A 49 4.00 -19.13 -6.64
N LYS A 50 3.62 -19.94 -5.65
CA LYS A 50 2.71 -21.08 -5.84
C LYS A 50 1.23 -20.69 -5.81
N SER A 51 0.92 -19.46 -5.42
CA SER A 51 -0.43 -18.89 -5.35
C SER A 51 -0.39 -17.39 -5.65
N THR A 52 -1.54 -16.73 -5.53
CA THR A 52 -1.77 -15.28 -5.61
C THR A 52 -0.64 -14.47 -4.99
N ILE A 53 -0.15 -13.45 -5.69
CA ILE A 53 0.67 -12.38 -5.09
C ILE A 53 -0.26 -11.20 -4.84
N HIS A 54 -0.50 -10.87 -3.58
CA HIS A 54 -1.42 -9.79 -3.18
C HIS A 54 -0.77 -8.41 -3.28
N LYS A 55 0.53 -8.32 -2.97
CA LYS A 55 1.25 -7.05 -3.02
C LYS A 55 2.64 -7.25 -3.59
N ILE A 56 3.04 -6.34 -4.48
CA ILE A 56 4.40 -6.16 -4.92
C ILE A 56 4.81 -4.70 -4.68
N LEU A 57 6.03 -4.49 -4.19
CA LEU A 57 6.57 -3.14 -4.03
C LEU A 57 8.08 -3.12 -4.25
N THR A 58 8.58 -1.92 -4.53
CA THR A 58 9.99 -1.54 -4.49
C THR A 58 10.12 -0.38 -3.50
N THR A 59 11.33 -0.03 -3.11
CA THR A 59 11.56 1.15 -2.25
C THR A 59 12.42 2.16 -2.97
N GLN A 60 12.31 3.45 -2.61
CA GLN A 60 13.18 4.47 -3.21
C GLN A 60 14.65 4.29 -2.86
N ASN A 61 14.93 3.80 -1.65
CA ASN A 61 16.29 3.58 -1.17
C ASN A 61 16.96 2.38 -1.85
N ASP A 62 16.18 1.39 -2.29
CA ASP A 62 16.65 0.25 -3.06
C ASP A 62 15.66 -0.10 -4.19
N PRO A 63 15.69 0.64 -5.31
CA PRO A 63 14.70 0.50 -6.37
C PRO A 63 14.99 -0.70 -7.29
N TYR A 64 16.09 -1.42 -7.04
CA TYR A 64 16.45 -2.66 -7.74
C TYR A 64 16.09 -3.91 -6.94
N THR A 65 15.48 -3.75 -5.76
CA THR A 65 14.94 -4.86 -4.98
C THR A 65 13.42 -4.80 -4.97
N ALA A 66 12.78 -5.92 -5.29
CA ALA A 66 11.33 -6.07 -5.17
C ALA A 66 10.97 -7.02 -4.03
N TYR A 67 9.82 -6.74 -3.41
CA TYR A 67 9.26 -7.52 -2.33
C TYR A 67 7.87 -7.97 -2.74
N THR A 68 7.55 -9.25 -2.53
CA THR A 68 6.24 -9.81 -2.87
C THR A 68 5.64 -10.57 -1.71
N ALA A 69 4.37 -10.30 -1.40
CA ALA A 69 3.57 -11.03 -0.42
C ALA A 69 2.58 -11.95 -1.13
N SER A 70 2.53 -13.21 -0.72
CA SER A 70 1.73 -14.21 -1.41
C SER A 70 0.92 -15.08 -0.48
N GLU A 71 -0.20 -15.54 -1.04
CA GLU A 71 -1.07 -16.54 -0.45
C GLU A 71 -0.37 -17.90 -0.28
N ASP A 72 0.78 -18.12 -0.92
CA ASP A 72 1.62 -19.31 -0.71
C ASP A 72 2.39 -19.32 0.62
N SER A 73 2.01 -18.43 1.55
CA SER A 73 2.60 -18.26 2.89
C SER A 73 4.04 -17.77 2.89
N THR A 74 4.48 -17.14 1.79
CA THR A 74 5.83 -16.59 1.69
C THR A 74 5.84 -15.11 1.35
N VAL A 75 6.81 -14.40 1.92
CA VAL A 75 7.29 -13.12 1.39
C VAL A 75 8.61 -13.37 0.69
N LYS A 76 8.75 -12.95 -0.57
CA LYS A 76 10.00 -13.12 -1.33
C LYS A 76 10.65 -11.78 -1.62
N ILE A 77 11.99 -11.79 -1.57
CA ILE A 77 12.85 -10.65 -1.92
C ILE A 77 13.58 -10.99 -3.22
N TRP A 78 13.55 -10.08 -4.18
CA TRP A 78 14.08 -10.29 -5.53
C TRP A 78 15.10 -9.22 -5.88
N ASP A 79 16.26 -9.61 -6.41
CA ASP A 79 17.16 -8.69 -7.11
C ASP A 79 16.71 -8.55 -8.57
N LEU A 80 16.19 -7.39 -8.94
CA LEU A 80 15.65 -7.10 -10.27
C LEU A 80 16.73 -7.02 -11.37
N ARG A 81 18.01 -7.07 -11.00
CA ARG A 81 19.14 -7.16 -11.94
C ARG A 81 19.43 -8.61 -12.34
N GLN A 82 18.83 -9.57 -11.66
CA GLN A 82 18.92 -11.00 -11.96
C GLN A 82 17.62 -11.51 -12.59
N PRO A 83 17.65 -12.64 -13.31
CA PRO A 83 16.43 -13.33 -13.71
C PRO A 83 15.56 -13.66 -12.50
N LEU A 84 14.24 -13.44 -12.60
CA LEU A 84 13.26 -13.75 -11.55
C LEU A 84 12.97 -15.27 -11.42
N THR A 85 14.02 -16.09 -11.46
CA THR A 85 13.94 -17.56 -11.35
C THR A 85 14.14 -18.04 -9.92
N SER A 86 14.90 -17.29 -9.11
CA SER A 86 15.12 -17.60 -7.69
C SER A 86 15.14 -16.31 -6.87
N PRO A 87 14.42 -16.26 -5.73
CA PRO A 87 14.48 -15.11 -4.85
C PRO A 87 15.81 -15.06 -4.09
N THR A 88 16.25 -13.86 -3.73
CA THR A 88 17.41 -13.62 -2.86
C THR A 88 17.13 -14.04 -1.42
N ALA A 89 15.87 -13.89 -0.98
CA ALA A 89 15.42 -14.39 0.32
C ALA A 89 13.96 -14.84 0.25
N ASN A 90 13.60 -15.80 1.09
CA ASN A 90 12.26 -16.36 1.23
C ASN A 90 11.87 -16.36 2.71
N LEU A 91 11.01 -15.43 3.10
CA LEU A 91 10.58 -15.22 4.47
C LEU A 91 9.26 -15.94 4.72
N THR A 92 9.09 -16.46 5.93
CA THR A 92 7.90 -17.19 6.37
C THR A 92 7.56 -16.80 7.81
N ASN A 93 6.29 -16.96 8.19
CA ASN A 93 5.88 -16.89 9.59
C ASN A 93 5.86 -18.28 10.24
N SER A 94 5.79 -18.32 11.57
CA SER A 94 5.89 -19.57 12.35
C SER A 94 4.67 -20.50 12.16
N ARG A 95 3.51 -19.94 11.78
CA ARG A 95 2.24 -20.67 11.60
C ARG A 95 1.94 -21.07 10.14
N ASN A 96 2.83 -20.74 9.19
CA ASN A 96 2.62 -20.93 7.75
C ASN A 96 1.27 -20.33 7.28
N LEU A 97 1.06 -19.06 7.60
CA LEU A 97 -0.09 -18.25 7.18
C LEU A 97 0.19 -17.55 5.85
N PRO A 98 -0.80 -17.49 4.94
CA PRO A 98 -0.80 -16.60 3.77
C PRO A 98 -0.49 -15.14 4.14
N PHE A 99 0.26 -14.41 3.30
CA PHE A 99 0.51 -12.98 3.50
C PHE A 99 -0.29 -12.14 2.50
N PHE A 100 -1.01 -11.12 2.99
CA PHE A 100 -1.87 -10.24 2.20
C PHE A 100 -1.28 -8.84 2.03
N SER A 101 -0.54 -8.35 3.02
CA SER A 101 0.03 -7.01 3.03
C SER A 101 1.51 -7.02 3.37
N ILE A 102 2.27 -6.12 2.74
CA ILE A 102 3.66 -5.85 3.06
C ILE A 102 3.98 -4.37 2.91
N ASP A 103 4.93 -3.91 3.72
CA ASP A 103 5.64 -2.66 3.51
C ASP A 103 7.11 -2.79 3.95
N VAL A 104 7.97 -1.95 3.40
CA VAL A 104 9.42 -1.98 3.65
C VAL A 104 9.94 -0.56 3.83
N ASN A 105 10.48 -0.29 5.03
CA ASN A 105 11.17 0.95 5.31
C ASN A 105 12.15 0.76 6.48
N HIS A 106 13.10 1.68 6.67
CA HIS A 106 14.02 1.68 7.82
C HIS A 106 14.80 0.36 8.04
N ASN A 107 15.13 -0.33 6.95
CA ASN A 107 15.72 -1.68 6.95
C ASN A 107 14.86 -2.76 7.62
N LYS A 108 13.56 -2.53 7.73
CA LYS A 108 12.58 -3.49 8.24
C LYS A 108 11.55 -3.80 7.15
N LEU A 109 10.98 -5.00 7.24
CA LEU A 109 9.82 -5.42 6.47
C LEU A 109 8.72 -5.81 7.44
N ALA A 110 7.52 -5.28 7.25
CA ALA A 110 6.33 -5.67 8.00
C ALA A 110 5.39 -6.41 7.06
N ALA A 111 4.90 -7.59 7.46
CA ALA A 111 4.02 -8.43 6.67
C ALA A 111 2.79 -8.82 7.48
N GLY A 112 1.61 -8.48 6.97
CA GLY A 112 0.33 -8.87 7.53
C GLY A 112 -0.19 -10.15 6.88
N SER A 113 -0.67 -11.08 7.71
CA SER A 113 -1.17 -12.37 7.26
C SER A 113 -2.70 -12.46 7.26
N GLN A 114 -3.19 -13.49 6.57
CA GLN A 114 -4.58 -13.90 6.61
C GLN A 114 -4.92 -14.53 7.96
N LEU A 115 -6.16 -14.34 8.41
CA LEU A 115 -6.74 -15.10 9.51
C LEU A 115 -6.72 -16.59 9.21
N LYS A 116 -6.17 -17.37 10.13
CA LYS A 116 -6.31 -18.83 10.13
C LYS A 116 -6.40 -19.36 11.54
N GLY A 117 -7.55 -19.93 11.87
CA GLY A 117 -7.83 -20.37 13.23
C GLY A 117 -8.52 -19.26 14.00
N VAL A 118 -7.79 -18.65 14.95
CA VAL A 118 -8.35 -17.63 15.86
C VAL A 118 -7.87 -16.23 15.48
N ASP A 119 -6.59 -16.10 15.10
CA ASP A 119 -5.98 -14.79 14.90
C ASP A 119 -5.17 -14.73 13.60
N SER A 120 -5.00 -13.51 13.11
CA SER A 120 -4.01 -13.17 12.09
C SER A 120 -2.65 -12.91 12.75
N GLU A 121 -1.66 -12.48 11.98
CA GLU A 121 -0.29 -12.33 12.44
C GLU A 121 0.39 -11.19 11.67
N LEU A 122 0.90 -10.20 12.40
CA LEU A 122 1.72 -9.12 11.88
C LEU A 122 3.19 -9.42 12.20
N VAL A 123 3.98 -9.72 11.17
CA VAL A 123 5.36 -10.21 11.33
C VAL A 123 6.35 -9.16 10.83
N ILE A 124 7.36 -8.87 11.65
CA ILE A 124 8.40 -7.88 11.34
C ILE A 124 9.73 -8.60 11.14
N PHE A 125 10.46 -8.25 10.08
CA PHE A 125 11.76 -8.80 9.70
C PHE A 125 12.81 -7.68 9.58
N ASP A 126 14.09 -8.00 9.84
CA ASP A 126 15.23 -7.15 9.43
C ASP A 126 15.67 -7.63 8.05
N ILE A 127 15.58 -6.78 7.03
CA ILE A 127 15.91 -7.18 5.65
C ILE A 127 17.42 -7.45 5.45
N ARG A 128 18.25 -7.11 6.44
CA ARG A 128 19.69 -7.40 6.46
C ARG A 128 19.99 -8.76 7.10
N LYS A 129 19.01 -9.33 7.82
CA LYS A 129 19.09 -10.62 8.53
C LYS A 129 17.79 -11.40 8.33
N THR A 130 17.70 -12.04 7.18
CA THR A 130 16.48 -12.68 6.67
C THR A 130 16.29 -14.13 7.14
N ASP A 131 17.11 -14.59 8.08
CA ASP A 131 17.08 -15.96 8.60
C ASP A 131 15.97 -16.20 9.64
N HIS A 132 15.49 -15.14 10.30
CA HIS A 132 14.37 -15.19 11.24
C HIS A 132 13.60 -13.86 11.28
N SER A 133 12.34 -13.91 11.72
CA SER A 133 11.59 -12.70 12.06
C SER A 133 12.21 -12.02 13.28
N LEU A 134 12.21 -10.69 13.29
CA LEU A 134 12.54 -9.91 14.48
C LEU A 134 11.51 -10.15 15.58
N ARG A 135 10.23 -10.17 15.21
CA ARG A 135 9.10 -10.38 16.11
C ARG A 135 7.80 -10.60 15.32
N SER A 136 6.77 -11.04 16.02
CA SER A 136 5.40 -11.12 15.53
C SER A 136 4.44 -10.56 16.57
N PHE A 137 3.40 -9.87 16.11
CA PHE A 137 2.21 -9.51 16.86
C PHE A 137 1.07 -10.44 16.43
N ILE A 138 0.47 -11.14 17.37
CA ILE A 138 -0.44 -12.25 17.11
C ILE A 138 -1.85 -12.03 17.65
N ASP A 139 -2.04 -11.08 18.58
CA ASP A 139 -3.31 -10.81 19.26
C ASP A 139 -3.92 -9.45 18.84
N SER A 140 -3.19 -8.70 18.00
CA SER A 140 -3.57 -7.35 17.55
C SER A 140 -4.76 -7.30 16.60
N HIS A 141 -4.95 -8.35 15.79
CA HIS A 141 -5.96 -8.39 14.74
C HIS A 141 -6.63 -9.77 14.68
N ASN A 142 -7.96 -9.76 14.69
CA ASN A 142 -8.79 -10.97 14.72
C ASN A 142 -9.32 -11.34 13.33
N ASP A 143 -8.83 -10.69 12.28
CA ASP A 143 -9.18 -10.98 10.89
C ASP A 143 -8.03 -10.58 9.94
N ASP A 144 -8.20 -10.76 8.63
CA ASP A 144 -7.17 -10.57 7.60
C ASP A 144 -6.49 -9.19 7.67
N ILE A 145 -5.16 -9.17 7.83
CA ILE A 145 -4.37 -7.92 7.84
C ILE A 145 -4.11 -7.48 6.41
N THR A 146 -4.94 -6.54 5.94
CA THR A 146 -4.93 -5.98 4.58
C THR A 146 -3.94 -4.85 4.39
N VAL A 147 -3.46 -4.25 5.49
CA VAL A 147 -2.56 -3.08 5.43
C VAL A 147 -1.41 -3.22 6.42
N THR A 148 -0.21 -2.91 5.94
CA THR A 148 0.96 -2.59 6.76
C THR A 148 1.64 -1.36 6.17
N LYS A 149 2.01 -0.37 7.00
CA LYS A 149 2.69 0.87 6.57
C LYS A 149 3.63 1.41 7.64
N PHE A 150 4.92 1.40 7.38
CA PHE A 150 5.88 2.11 8.22
C PHE A 150 5.67 3.62 8.12
N HIS A 151 5.85 4.33 9.22
CA HIS A 151 5.88 5.79 9.16
C HIS A 151 7.07 6.25 8.31
N PRO A 152 6.90 7.19 7.37
CA PRO A 152 7.95 7.56 6.43
C PRO A 152 9.23 8.10 7.09
N THR A 153 9.11 8.83 8.19
CA THR A 153 10.24 9.47 8.90
C THR A 153 10.53 8.91 10.30
N GLN A 154 9.61 8.15 10.91
CA GLN A 154 9.71 7.71 12.31
C GLN A 154 9.91 6.19 12.31
N SER A 155 11.16 5.75 12.47
CA SER A 155 11.56 4.36 12.21
C SER A 155 10.99 3.28 13.15
N ASN A 156 10.35 3.74 14.22
CA ASN A 156 9.70 2.93 15.23
C ASN A 156 8.19 2.84 15.04
N LEU A 157 7.57 3.73 14.26
CA LEU A 157 6.12 3.69 14.06
C LEU A 157 5.72 2.77 12.90
N LEU A 158 4.77 1.89 13.18
CA LEU A 158 4.13 1.01 12.20
C LEU A 158 2.62 1.15 12.32
N LEU A 159 1.95 1.24 11.17
CA LEU A 159 0.51 1.14 11.06
C LEU A 159 0.15 -0.24 10.49
N SER A 160 -0.89 -0.87 11.03
CA SER A 160 -1.59 -1.96 10.36
C SER A 160 -3.10 -1.71 10.32
N GLY A 161 -3.77 -2.35 9.38
CA GLY A 161 -5.22 -2.34 9.27
C GLY A 161 -5.72 -3.70 8.80
N ALA A 162 -6.91 -4.08 9.26
CA ALA A 162 -7.47 -5.40 8.97
C ALA A 162 -8.99 -5.36 8.71
N THR A 163 -9.50 -6.48 8.20
CA THR A 163 -10.94 -6.63 7.92
C THR A 163 -11.80 -6.70 9.17
N ASP A 164 -11.19 -6.81 10.36
CA ASP A 164 -11.83 -6.72 11.67
C ASP A 164 -12.35 -5.31 12.02
N GLY A 165 -11.98 -4.31 11.22
CA GLY A 165 -12.41 -2.93 11.38
C GLY A 165 -11.47 -2.09 12.25
N TYR A 166 -10.28 -2.60 12.58
CA TYR A 166 -9.28 -1.86 13.34
C TYR A 166 -8.13 -1.39 12.46
N VAL A 167 -7.65 -0.18 12.74
CA VAL A 167 -6.33 0.31 12.34
C VAL A 167 -5.52 0.55 13.60
N ASN A 168 -4.41 -0.17 13.74
CA ASN A 168 -3.54 -0.13 14.91
C ASN A 168 -2.23 0.59 14.58
N ILE A 169 -1.74 1.37 15.53
CA ILE A 169 -0.46 2.07 15.46
C ILE A 169 0.42 1.56 16.58
N TYR A 170 1.66 1.18 16.24
CA TYR A 170 2.61 0.56 17.17
C TYR A 170 3.89 1.36 17.32
N ASP A 171 4.47 1.33 18.52
CA ASP A 171 5.89 1.60 18.75
C ASP A 171 6.70 0.30 18.72
N LEU A 172 7.44 0.09 17.64
CA LEU A 172 8.30 -1.08 17.44
C LEU A 172 9.50 -1.15 18.38
N ASN A 173 9.81 -0.10 19.14
CA ASN A 173 10.83 -0.16 20.20
C ASN A 173 10.35 -0.93 21.43
N ILE A 174 9.04 -1.12 21.60
CA ILE A 174 8.44 -1.80 22.75
C ILE A 174 8.21 -3.27 22.39
N SER A 175 8.84 -4.18 23.14
CA SER A 175 8.85 -5.63 22.82
C SER A 175 7.58 -6.39 23.19
N ASN A 176 6.80 -5.92 24.15
CA ASN A 176 5.50 -6.50 24.47
C ASN A 176 4.45 -5.98 23.46
N GLU A 177 3.54 -6.82 23.01
CA GLU A 177 2.53 -6.47 22.00
C GLU A 177 1.49 -5.47 22.53
N ASP A 178 0.90 -5.77 23.70
CA ASP A 178 -0.10 -4.93 24.35
C ASP A 178 0.47 -3.53 24.63
N ASP A 179 1.70 -3.46 25.13
CA ASP A 179 2.37 -2.20 25.45
C ASP A 179 2.84 -1.45 24.18
N ALA A 180 3.05 -2.16 23.07
CA ALA A 180 3.50 -1.54 21.82
C ALA A 180 2.37 -0.82 21.09
N MET A 181 1.11 -1.21 21.31
CA MET A 181 -0.04 -0.61 20.64
C MET A 181 -0.35 0.77 21.24
N LEU A 182 0.00 1.82 20.51
CA LEU A 182 -0.17 3.21 20.92
C LEU A 182 -1.60 3.71 20.72
N GLN A 183 -2.23 3.30 19.62
CA GLN A 183 -3.54 3.79 19.21
C GLN A 183 -4.25 2.71 18.40
N CYS A 184 -5.56 2.58 18.66
CA CYS A 184 -6.47 1.74 17.90
C CYS A 184 -7.61 2.61 17.38
N ILE A 185 -7.70 2.75 16.06
CA ILE A 185 -8.78 3.46 15.38
C ILE A 185 -9.84 2.42 15.00
N THR A 186 -11.06 2.61 15.50
CA THR A 186 -12.22 1.79 15.11
C THR A 186 -12.87 2.36 13.87
N PHE A 187 -13.10 1.50 12.88
CA PHE A 187 -13.71 1.83 11.61
C PHE A 187 -14.57 0.66 11.11
N ASP A 188 -14.80 0.57 9.80
CA ASP A 188 -15.32 -0.62 9.13
C ASP A 188 -14.17 -1.48 8.58
N SER A 189 -14.49 -2.67 8.05
CA SER A 189 -13.53 -3.59 7.40
C SER A 189 -12.53 -2.83 6.51
N VAL A 190 -11.26 -2.80 6.91
CA VAL A 190 -10.26 -1.87 6.34
C VAL A 190 -9.78 -2.40 5.00
N HIS A 191 -9.98 -1.60 3.95
CA HIS A 191 -9.39 -1.82 2.63
C HIS A 191 -7.98 -1.23 2.61
N SER A 192 -7.86 0.06 2.91
CA SER A 192 -6.59 0.79 2.82
C SER A 192 -6.43 1.77 3.98
N ALA A 193 -5.20 1.93 4.43
CA ALA A 193 -4.83 2.95 5.40
C ALA A 193 -3.40 3.41 5.14
N ASN A 194 -3.14 4.71 5.28
CA ASN A 194 -1.85 5.30 4.94
C ASN A 194 -1.55 6.55 5.76
N TRP A 195 -0.27 6.84 5.93
CA TRP A 195 0.22 8.12 6.45
C TRP A 195 0.01 9.22 5.40
N LEU A 196 -0.86 10.19 5.72
CA LEU A 196 -1.10 11.39 4.91
C LEU A 196 -0.05 12.48 5.18
N SER A 197 0.31 12.62 6.45
CA SER A 197 1.33 13.53 6.96
C SER A 197 2.06 12.90 8.16
N SER A 198 2.94 13.64 8.83
CA SER A 198 3.64 13.17 10.04
C SER A 198 2.72 12.80 11.20
N ASN A 199 1.47 13.27 11.18
CA ASN A 199 0.50 13.05 12.25
C ASN A 199 -0.92 12.79 11.75
N ARG A 200 -1.13 12.58 10.45
CA ARG A 200 -2.46 12.32 9.88
C ARG A 200 -2.49 10.98 9.15
N ILE A 201 -3.55 10.22 9.38
CA ILE A 201 -3.76 8.86 8.89
C ILE A 201 -5.04 8.83 8.08
N THR A 202 -4.97 8.36 6.84
CA THR A 202 -6.16 8.08 6.03
C THR A 202 -6.62 6.65 6.27
N VAL A 203 -7.93 6.42 6.32
CA VAL A 203 -8.54 5.09 6.41
C VAL A 203 -9.71 5.00 5.43
N LEU A 204 -9.72 3.93 4.64
CA LEU A 204 -10.75 3.58 3.66
C LEU A 204 -11.23 2.15 3.95
N SER A 205 -12.54 1.95 3.99
CA SER A 205 -13.13 0.62 4.15
C SER A 205 -13.53 -0.04 2.83
N HIS A 206 -13.82 -1.34 2.90
CA HIS A 206 -14.39 -2.12 1.79
C HIS A 206 -15.82 -1.73 1.42
N ILE A 207 -16.47 -0.84 2.18
CA ILE A 207 -17.80 -0.30 1.87
C ILE A 207 -17.75 1.19 1.50
N GLU A 208 -16.56 1.64 1.05
CA GLU A 208 -16.30 3.01 0.62
C GLU A 208 -16.58 4.07 1.68
N THR A 209 -16.46 3.72 2.97
CA THR A 209 -16.40 4.73 4.04
C THR A 209 -14.96 5.26 4.13
N PHE A 210 -14.81 6.58 4.23
CA PHE A 210 -13.50 7.25 4.28
C PHE A 210 -13.39 8.19 5.50
N GLY A 211 -12.20 8.24 6.10
CA GLY A 211 -11.87 9.14 7.19
C GLY A 211 -10.39 9.53 7.22
N ILE A 212 -10.09 10.66 7.83
CA ILE A 212 -8.74 11.10 8.15
C ILE A 212 -8.65 11.32 9.66
N PHE A 213 -7.69 10.67 10.29
CA PHE A 213 -7.54 10.60 11.73
C PHE A 213 -6.23 11.23 12.17
N THR A 214 -6.20 11.71 13.40
CA THR A 214 -5.03 12.28 14.04
C THR A 214 -4.25 11.16 14.74
N LEU A 215 -2.93 11.12 14.54
CA LEU A 215 -2.03 10.28 15.32
C LEU A 215 -2.03 10.79 16.77
N ALA A 216 -2.32 9.89 17.72
CA ALA A 216 -2.36 10.22 19.14
C ALA A 216 -1.00 10.74 19.63
N SER A 217 -1.03 11.80 20.44
CA SER A 217 0.13 12.34 21.12
C SER A 217 0.60 11.45 22.27
N GLU A 218 1.86 11.58 22.68
CA GLU A 218 2.39 10.85 23.85
C GLU A 218 1.56 11.11 25.13
N GLN A 219 0.99 12.31 25.28
CA GLN A 219 0.16 12.66 26.44
C GLN A 219 -1.16 11.89 26.45
N GLU A 220 -1.82 11.77 25.29
CA GLU A 220 -3.06 11.00 25.13
C GLU A 220 -2.82 9.51 25.36
N ILE A 221 -1.71 8.98 24.84
CA ILE A 221 -1.31 7.58 25.03
C ILE A 221 -1.07 7.29 26.52
N ASN A 222 -0.44 8.22 27.26
CA ASN A 222 -0.17 8.08 28.69
C ASN A 222 -1.37 8.39 29.60
N GLY A 223 -2.54 8.72 29.03
CA GLY A 223 -3.77 9.00 29.78
C GLY A 223 -3.75 10.33 30.56
N GLU A 224 -2.82 11.23 30.23
CA GLU A 224 -2.72 12.54 30.87
C GLU A 224 -3.65 13.54 30.17
N SER A 225 -4.85 13.74 30.72
CA SER A 225 -5.87 14.71 30.24
C SER A 225 -5.87 14.93 28.73
N ALA A 226 -6.39 13.94 27.99
CA ALA A 226 -6.86 14.18 26.64
C ALA A 226 -7.92 15.29 26.71
N THR A 227 -7.55 16.52 26.39
CA THR A 227 -8.55 17.44 25.86
C THR A 227 -9.08 16.75 24.61
N ASP A 228 -10.40 16.58 24.51
CA ASP A 228 -11.07 15.98 23.34
C ASP A 228 -10.85 16.91 22.13
N THR A 229 -9.63 16.88 21.57
CA THR A 229 -9.10 17.76 20.54
C THR A 229 -8.79 17.00 19.27
N SER A 230 -9.28 15.75 19.12
CA SER A 230 -9.05 15.02 17.88
C SER A 230 -9.68 15.81 16.72
N THR A 231 -8.84 16.19 15.76
CA THR A 231 -9.25 16.92 14.55
C THR A 231 -9.60 15.94 13.43
N ASP A 232 -10.24 14.83 13.81
CA ASP A 232 -10.56 13.76 12.88
C ASP A 232 -11.64 14.24 11.91
N ASN A 233 -11.46 13.91 10.64
CA ASN A 233 -12.37 14.29 9.57
C ASN A 233 -13.00 13.02 8.99
N ILE A 234 -14.25 12.76 9.38
CA ILE A 234 -14.99 11.58 8.96
C ILE A 234 -15.89 11.93 7.78
N PHE A 235 -15.57 11.39 6.61
CA PHE A 235 -16.35 11.61 5.40
C PHE A 235 -17.49 10.60 5.28
N GLY A 236 -17.41 9.42 5.89
CA GLY A 236 -18.42 8.37 5.71
C GLY A 236 -18.41 7.83 4.28
N ASP A 237 -19.54 7.31 3.79
CA ASP A 237 -19.64 6.79 2.42
C ASP A 237 -19.38 7.90 1.38
N ILE A 238 -18.39 7.68 0.52
CA ILE A 238 -17.92 8.68 -0.44
C ILE A 238 -18.55 8.56 -1.82
N ARG A 239 -19.32 7.49 -2.13
CA ARG A 239 -19.69 7.15 -3.51
C ARG A 239 -20.50 8.23 -4.19
N ASP A 240 -21.52 8.73 -3.50
CA ASP A 240 -22.32 9.87 -3.97
C ASP A 240 -21.51 11.17 -4.02
N LYS A 241 -20.62 11.38 -3.03
CA LYS A 241 -19.84 12.61 -2.89
C LYS A 241 -18.79 12.77 -3.99
N TRP A 242 -18.17 11.66 -4.39
CA TRP A 242 -17.12 11.64 -5.41
C TRP A 242 -17.63 11.16 -6.77
N ASN A 243 -18.93 10.82 -6.89
CA ASN A 243 -19.57 10.26 -8.06
C ASN A 243 -18.79 9.04 -8.60
N CYS A 244 -18.52 8.09 -7.72
CA CYS A 244 -17.85 6.84 -8.04
C CYS A 244 -18.63 5.64 -7.51
N GLU A 245 -18.30 4.44 -8.00
CA GLU A 245 -18.89 3.19 -7.49
C GLU A 245 -17.94 2.46 -6.54
N TYR A 246 -16.64 2.65 -6.71
CA TYR A 246 -15.60 2.10 -5.85
C TYR A 246 -14.37 2.99 -5.83
N VAL A 247 -13.55 2.84 -4.80
CA VAL A 247 -12.22 3.44 -4.69
C VAL A 247 -11.19 2.36 -4.97
N VAL A 248 -10.25 2.64 -5.88
CA VAL A 248 -9.13 1.73 -6.16
C VAL A 248 -8.17 1.74 -4.99
N ASP A 249 -7.63 2.91 -4.64
CA ASP A 249 -6.84 3.13 -3.43
C ASP A 249 -6.69 4.65 -3.16
N ILE A 250 -6.16 4.97 -1.99
CA ILE A 250 -5.64 6.29 -1.63
C ILE A 250 -4.13 6.26 -1.86
N PHE A 251 -3.61 7.19 -2.66
CA PHE A 251 -2.19 7.28 -3.00
C PHE A 251 -1.61 8.56 -2.39
N PRO A 252 -1.30 8.57 -1.08
CA PRO A 252 -0.80 9.76 -0.43
C PRO A 252 0.70 9.98 -0.69
N PRO A 253 1.15 11.23 -0.55
CA PRO A 253 0.32 12.44 -0.55
C PRO A 253 -0.27 12.63 -1.95
N GLY A 254 -1.47 13.18 -2.09
CA GLY A 254 -1.83 13.82 -3.36
C GLY A 254 -2.95 13.22 -4.18
N TYR A 255 -3.22 11.92 -4.15
CA TYR A 255 -4.26 11.36 -5.04
C TYR A 255 -5.22 10.37 -4.41
N ILE A 256 -6.44 10.36 -4.95
CA ILE A 256 -7.46 9.35 -4.72
C ILE A 256 -7.88 8.83 -6.09
N VAL A 257 -7.82 7.51 -6.27
CA VAL A 257 -8.21 6.87 -7.53
C VAL A 257 -9.54 6.17 -7.34
N THR A 258 -10.50 6.49 -8.21
CA THR A 258 -11.87 6.00 -8.13
C THR A 258 -12.29 5.39 -9.46
N GLY A 259 -13.13 4.37 -9.39
CA GLY A 259 -13.66 3.69 -10.56
C GLY A 259 -15.18 3.68 -10.60
N LYS A 260 -15.71 3.46 -11.81
CA LYS A 260 -17.13 3.28 -12.09
C LYS A 260 -17.31 2.16 -13.11
N ASN A 261 -17.77 1.00 -12.65
CA ASN A 261 -17.99 -0.16 -13.51
C ASN A 261 -19.13 0.08 -14.49
N SER A 262 -20.19 0.79 -14.08
CA SER A 262 -21.33 1.04 -14.96
C SER A 262 -21.01 1.87 -16.21
N THR A 263 -19.93 2.67 -16.17
CA THR A 263 -19.51 3.53 -17.29
C THR A 263 -18.07 3.31 -17.74
N GLY A 264 -17.35 2.37 -17.12
CA GLY A 264 -15.94 2.07 -17.44
C GLY A 264 -14.99 3.25 -17.15
N GLU A 265 -15.32 4.09 -16.18
CA GLU A 265 -14.51 5.27 -15.84
C GLU A 265 -13.47 4.94 -14.77
N LEU A 266 -12.29 5.55 -14.91
CA LEU A 266 -11.24 5.60 -13.89
C LEU A 266 -10.79 7.05 -13.75
N ASN A 267 -10.97 7.62 -12.56
CA ASN A 267 -10.73 9.03 -12.26
C ASN A 267 -9.71 9.18 -11.14
N VAL A 268 -8.80 10.14 -11.29
CA VAL A 268 -7.81 10.52 -10.27
C VAL A 268 -8.16 11.92 -9.77
N ARG A 269 -8.39 12.06 -8.47
CA ARG A 269 -8.68 13.33 -7.78
C ARG A 269 -7.50 13.77 -6.93
N SER A 270 -7.38 15.07 -6.66
CA SER A 270 -6.38 15.58 -5.72
C SER A 270 -6.80 15.36 -4.26
N LEU A 271 -5.83 15.03 -3.41
CA LEU A 271 -5.94 15.04 -1.94
C LEU A 271 -4.82 15.92 -1.38
N ASP A 272 -5.18 17.08 -0.83
CA ASP A 272 -4.22 17.97 -0.19
C ASP A 272 -3.89 17.44 1.23
N PRO A 273 -2.64 17.07 1.53
CA PRO A 273 -2.25 16.53 2.84
C PRO A 273 -2.20 17.55 3.97
N ILE A 274 -2.22 18.86 3.67
CA ILE A 274 -2.18 19.94 4.67
C ILE A 274 -3.59 20.38 5.03
N THR A 275 -4.38 20.70 4.00
CA THR A 275 -5.75 21.20 4.20
C THR A 275 -6.79 20.09 4.29
N GLU A 276 -6.40 18.86 3.93
CA GLU A 276 -7.28 17.67 3.88
C GLU A 276 -8.44 17.82 2.89
N THR A 277 -8.27 18.74 1.96
CA THR A 277 -9.25 19.02 0.93
C THR A 277 -9.15 17.96 -0.16
N ILE A 278 -10.27 17.31 -0.44
CA ILE A 278 -10.44 16.49 -1.65
C ILE A 278 -10.88 17.43 -2.77
N GLY A 279 -10.05 17.55 -3.81
CA GLY A 279 -10.27 18.49 -4.90
C GLY A 279 -10.87 17.85 -6.15
N ASP A 280 -10.64 18.55 -7.26
CA ASP A 280 -11.18 18.19 -8.57
C ASP A 280 -10.54 16.92 -9.15
N ILE A 281 -11.20 16.36 -10.17
CA ILE A 281 -10.63 15.31 -11.00
C ILE A 281 -9.50 15.93 -11.82
N LEU A 282 -8.28 15.44 -11.61
CA LEU A 282 -7.09 15.90 -12.33
C LEU A 282 -6.83 15.09 -13.60
N TRP A 283 -7.32 13.85 -13.64
CA TRP A 283 -7.13 12.96 -14.78
C TRP A 283 -8.25 11.91 -14.85
N THR A 284 -8.65 11.57 -16.08
CA THR A 284 -9.64 10.53 -16.39
C THR A 284 -9.05 9.63 -17.47
N ALA A 285 -9.20 8.32 -17.29
CA ALA A 285 -8.80 7.35 -18.29
C ALA A 285 -9.64 7.48 -19.57
N PRO A 286 -9.12 7.07 -20.75
CA PRO A 286 -9.89 6.98 -21.99
C PRO A 286 -11.16 6.12 -21.82
N PRO A 287 -12.19 6.29 -22.68
CA PRO A 287 -13.38 5.46 -22.64
C PRO A 287 -13.09 3.96 -22.78
N ASP A 288 -14.01 3.12 -22.25
CA ASP A 288 -13.93 1.66 -22.25
C ASP A 288 -12.69 1.08 -21.54
N TRP A 289 -12.12 1.85 -20.60
CA TRP A 289 -10.95 1.43 -19.83
C TRP A 289 -11.30 0.23 -18.94
N HIS A 290 -10.46 -0.82 -18.99
CA HIS A 290 -10.71 -2.10 -18.31
C HIS A 290 -12.03 -2.81 -18.66
N ASN A 291 -12.75 -2.41 -19.71
CA ASN A 291 -13.99 -3.06 -20.16
C ASN A 291 -15.03 -3.30 -19.05
N ASN A 292 -15.16 -2.36 -18.12
CA ASN A 292 -16.07 -2.42 -16.95
C ASN A 292 -15.67 -3.42 -15.85
N GLU A 293 -14.49 -4.05 -15.97
CA GLU A 293 -13.92 -4.87 -14.90
C GLU A 293 -13.28 -4.00 -13.81
N VAL A 294 -13.13 -4.57 -12.62
CA VAL A 294 -12.56 -3.86 -11.46
C VAL A 294 -11.09 -3.56 -11.69
N VAL A 295 -10.72 -2.29 -11.54
CA VAL A 295 -9.32 -1.86 -11.46
C VAL A 295 -8.80 -2.14 -10.05
N ARG A 296 -7.69 -2.87 -9.97
CA ARG A 296 -7.08 -3.32 -8.70
C ARG A 296 -5.89 -2.50 -8.27
N ASP A 297 -5.17 -1.88 -9.21
CA ASP A 297 -4.06 -0.99 -8.87
C ASP A 297 -3.84 0.08 -9.96
N TRP A 298 -3.22 1.19 -9.58
CA TRP A 298 -2.87 2.31 -10.43
C TRP A 298 -1.54 2.91 -9.99
N ILE A 299 -0.66 3.25 -10.94
CA ILE A 299 0.56 4.01 -10.68
C ILE A 299 0.79 5.03 -11.80
N CYS A 300 1.48 6.13 -11.49
CA CYS A 300 1.96 7.06 -12.51
C CYS A 300 3.48 7.09 -12.54
N ALA A 301 4.08 6.99 -13.72
CA ALA A 301 5.51 7.07 -13.92
C ALA A 301 5.83 7.59 -15.33
N GLU A 302 6.85 8.45 -15.43
CA GLU A 302 7.36 8.96 -16.72
C GLU A 302 6.26 9.58 -17.62
N GLY A 303 5.31 10.30 -17.03
CA GLY A 303 4.19 10.92 -17.75
C GLY A 303 3.15 9.94 -18.28
N VAL A 304 3.10 8.73 -17.72
CA VAL A 304 2.18 7.66 -18.09
C VAL A 304 1.49 7.11 -16.85
N ALA A 305 0.16 7.04 -16.89
CA ALA A 305 -0.63 6.29 -15.93
C ALA A 305 -0.71 4.84 -16.39
N TYR A 306 -0.45 3.93 -15.46
CA TYR A 306 -0.63 2.51 -15.61
C TYR A 306 -1.73 2.05 -14.66
N SER A 307 -2.61 1.18 -15.14
CA SER A 307 -3.61 0.54 -14.30
C SER A 307 -3.72 -0.93 -14.65
N ALA A 308 -4.11 -1.72 -13.67
CA ALA A 308 -4.24 -3.16 -13.82
C ALA A 308 -5.44 -3.67 -13.03
N GLY A 309 -6.05 -4.78 -13.48
CA GLY A 309 -7.30 -5.24 -12.89
C GLY A 309 -7.71 -6.65 -13.27
N GLU A 310 -9.01 -6.91 -13.12
CA GLU A 310 -9.64 -8.22 -13.30
C GLU A 310 -9.89 -8.60 -14.77
N ASP A 311 -9.69 -7.66 -15.70
CA ASP A 311 -9.65 -7.94 -17.14
C ASP A 311 -8.34 -8.63 -17.59
N CYS A 312 -7.49 -8.98 -16.62
CA CYS A 312 -6.18 -9.59 -16.81
C CYS A 312 -5.25 -8.72 -17.67
N LYS A 313 -5.40 -7.39 -17.68
CA LYS A 313 -4.58 -6.50 -18.50
C LYS A 313 -3.87 -5.44 -17.68
N ILE A 314 -2.79 -4.95 -18.26
CA ILE A 314 -2.20 -3.68 -17.86
C ILE A 314 -2.45 -2.68 -18.97
N TRP A 315 -3.06 -1.56 -18.62
CA TRP A 315 -3.30 -0.46 -19.51
C TRP A 315 -2.32 0.68 -19.22
N ALA A 316 -1.95 1.42 -20.26
CA ALA A 316 -1.06 2.56 -20.18
C ALA A 316 -1.56 3.69 -21.07
N THR A 317 -1.61 4.91 -20.54
CA THR A 317 -1.91 6.11 -21.33
C THR A 317 -1.27 7.33 -20.71
N GLN A 318 -1.13 8.38 -21.50
CA GLN A 318 -0.50 9.62 -21.07
C GLN A 318 -1.22 10.20 -19.85
N CYS A 319 -0.44 10.59 -18.86
CA CYS A 319 -0.90 11.18 -17.61
C CYS A 319 0.03 12.34 -17.25
N PRO A 320 -0.49 13.56 -17.06
CA PRO A 320 0.33 14.71 -16.70
C PRO A 320 0.72 14.72 -15.21
N LEU A 321 0.20 13.78 -14.42
CA LEU A 321 0.42 13.72 -12.98
C LEU A 321 1.82 13.18 -12.67
N GLU A 322 2.40 13.69 -11.59
CA GLU A 322 3.68 13.19 -11.07
C GLU A 322 3.45 12.17 -9.96
N ASP A 323 4.43 11.29 -9.73
CA ASP A 323 4.46 10.41 -8.57
C ASP A 323 4.75 11.23 -7.30
N THR A 324 3.75 11.36 -6.45
CA THR A 324 3.79 12.22 -5.26
C THR A 324 4.19 11.47 -3.99
N THR A 325 4.29 10.13 -4.04
CA THR A 325 4.35 9.22 -2.87
C THR A 325 5.40 9.62 -1.80
N ASN A 326 6.46 10.32 -2.20
CA ASN A 326 7.58 10.66 -1.29
C ASN A 326 7.90 12.16 -1.19
N SER A 327 7.20 13.04 -1.92
CA SER A 327 7.55 14.47 -1.98
C SER A 327 7.19 15.22 -0.70
N PHE A 328 6.08 14.85 -0.05
CA PHE A 328 5.59 15.57 1.13
C PHE A 328 6.48 15.38 2.36
N PHE A 329 6.87 14.14 2.67
CA PHE A 329 7.66 13.85 3.87
C PHE A 329 9.10 14.39 3.83
N GLN A 330 9.68 14.58 2.64
CA GLN A 330 11.00 15.21 2.47
C GLN A 330 10.98 16.73 2.71
N SER A 331 9.86 17.39 2.44
CA SER A 331 9.71 18.84 2.67
C SER A 331 9.64 19.19 4.17
N TYR A 332 9.11 18.28 4.99
CA TYR A 332 9.04 18.44 6.45
C TYR A 332 10.39 18.22 7.15
N SER A 333 11.23 17.29 6.67
CA SER A 333 12.58 17.11 7.25
C SER A 333 13.45 18.35 7.05
N THR A 334 13.30 19.05 5.92
CA THR A 334 14.10 20.24 5.59
C THR A 334 13.68 21.49 6.38
N SER A 335 12.44 21.54 6.87
CA SER A 335 11.91 22.69 7.63
C SER A 335 12.14 22.58 9.14
N GLN A 336 12.42 21.39 9.68
CA GLN A 336 12.85 21.22 11.08
C GLN A 336 14.35 21.51 11.30
N ASP A 337 15.17 21.54 10.24
CA ASP A 337 16.60 21.89 10.32
C ASP A 337 16.88 23.41 10.30
N LEU A 338 15.84 24.25 10.44
CA LEU A 338 15.94 25.72 10.37
C LEU A 338 15.34 26.43 11.61
N GLU A 339 15.54 25.89 12.82
CA GLU A 339 15.62 26.77 13.99
C GLU A 339 17.09 27.05 14.32
N PRO A 340 17.62 28.26 14.03
CA PRO A 340 18.89 28.66 14.61
C PRO A 340 18.67 28.86 16.11
N ASP A 341 19.47 28.16 16.92
CA ASP A 341 19.67 28.42 18.35
C ASP A 341 19.71 29.94 18.58
N GLN A 342 18.63 30.48 19.17
CA GLN A 342 18.64 31.85 19.65
C GLN A 342 19.32 31.87 21.02
N THR A 343 20.63 32.11 20.94
CA THR A 343 21.54 32.81 21.87
C THR A 343 21.25 32.81 23.37
#